data_AF-A0A8S9A0E4-F1
#
_entry.id   AF-A0A8S9A0E4-F1
#
_cell.length_a   1.000
_cell.length_b   1.000
_cell.length_c   1.000
_cell.angle_alpha   90.00
_cell.angle_beta   90.00
_cell.angle_gamma   90.00
#
_symmetry.space_group_name_H-M   'P 1'
#
loop_
_entity.id
_entity.type
_entity.pdbx_description
1 polymer ?
#
loop_
_entity_poly.entity_id
_entity_poly.type
_entity_poly.pdbx_seq_one_letter_code
_entity_poly.pdbx_strand_id
1 'polypeptide(L)'
;MKFTIILLTFGTTTGVLAADLVDFWTDANFLGLKHTGQGNVGECKNLPGDFNDRISSAKARSGYRCTVWIDANCNTGTTGYSFDTSSGSSFPGWINDKASSWKCVRA
;
A
#
# COMPACT_ATOMS: atom_id res chain seq x y z
N MET A 1 -23.97 0.53 -44.21
CA MET A 1 -22.52 0.76 -44.10
C MET A 1 -22.01 -0.09 -42.94
N LYS A 2 -21.06 -1.00 -43.19
CA LYS A 2 -20.57 -1.98 -42.19
C LYS A 2 -19.24 -1.44 -41.65
N PHE A 3 -19.18 -1.08 -40.37
CA PHE A 3 -17.95 -0.64 -39.72
C PHE A 3 -17.25 -1.85 -39.11
N THR A 4 -16.10 -2.20 -39.67
CA THR A 4 -15.19 -3.20 -39.11
C THR A 4 -14.31 -2.53 -38.06
N ILE A 5 -14.42 -2.94 -36.80
CA ILE A 5 -13.51 -2.52 -35.73
C ILE A 5 -12.25 -3.40 -35.82
N ILE A 6 -11.10 -2.77 -36.09
CA ILE A 6 -9.79 -3.42 -35.95
C ILE A 6 -9.40 -3.33 -34.47
N LEU A 7 -9.35 -4.47 -33.78
CA LEU A 7 -8.77 -4.54 -32.44
C LEU A 7 -7.23 -4.44 -32.58
N LEU A 8 -6.67 -3.30 -32.18
CA LEU A 8 -5.22 -3.18 -31.95
C LEU A 8 -4.93 -3.81 -30.58
N THR A 9 -4.34 -5.00 -30.56
CA THR A 9 -3.73 -5.57 -29.35
C THR A 9 -2.44 -4.82 -29.06
N PHE A 10 -2.48 -3.93 -28.06
CA PHE A 10 -1.27 -3.33 -27.52
C PHE A 10 -0.57 -4.36 -26.62
N GLY A 11 0.52 -4.94 -27.12
CA GLY A 11 1.45 -5.67 -26.27
C GLY A 11 2.15 -4.69 -25.33
N THR A 12 1.94 -4.79 -24.03
CA THR A 12 2.65 -3.97 -23.05
C THR A 12 4.01 -4.58 -22.76
N THR A 13 5.00 -4.28 -23.60
CA THR A 13 6.41 -4.31 -23.19
C THR A 13 6.70 -3.00 -22.47
N THR A 14 6.53 -2.99 -21.14
CA THR A 14 6.87 -1.82 -20.31
C THR A 14 7.70 -2.29 -19.14
N GLY A 15 8.91 -1.75 -19.01
CA GLY A 15 9.60 -1.70 -17.72
C GLY A 15 8.60 -1.14 -16.71
N VAL A 16 8.22 -1.97 -15.75
CA VAL A 16 7.12 -1.68 -14.85
C VAL A 16 7.60 -0.57 -13.91
N LEU A 17 7.18 0.67 -14.18
CA LEU A 17 7.30 1.74 -13.19
C LEU A 17 6.59 1.26 -11.92
N ALA A 18 7.21 1.47 -10.76
CA ALA A 18 6.63 1.11 -9.47
C ALA A 18 5.22 1.73 -9.37
N ALA A 19 4.23 0.90 -9.08
CA ALA A 19 2.84 1.35 -9.00
C ALA A 19 2.59 2.02 -7.65
N ASP A 20 1.75 3.06 -7.61
CA ASP A 20 1.16 3.53 -6.36
C ASP A 20 0.24 2.44 -5.82
N LEU A 21 0.53 1.91 -4.63
CA LEU A 21 -0.24 0.81 -4.02
C LEU A 21 -1.00 1.25 -2.77
N VAL A 22 -0.51 2.25 -2.05
CA VAL A 22 -1.04 2.66 -0.75
C VAL A 22 -0.65 4.10 -0.44
N ASP A 23 -1.51 4.80 0.29
CA ASP A 23 -1.17 6.06 0.95
C ASP A 23 -1.09 5.82 2.48
N PHE A 24 -0.09 6.40 3.13
CA PHE A 24 0.12 6.39 4.57
C PHE A 24 0.03 7.79 5.16
N TRP A 25 -0.46 7.89 6.39
CA TRP A 25 -0.62 9.12 7.13
C TRP A 25 -0.10 9.00 8.55
N THR A 26 0.56 10.07 9.03
CA THR A 26 1.09 10.09 10.40
C THR A 26 0.00 10.13 11.45
N ASP A 27 -1.16 10.69 11.11
CA ASP A 27 -2.26 10.87 12.06
C ASP A 27 -3.44 9.98 11.66
N ALA A 28 -4.35 9.75 12.60
CA ALA A 28 -5.59 9.04 12.31
C ALA A 28 -6.51 9.83 11.34
N ASN A 29 -7.47 9.14 10.75
CA ASN A 29 -8.47 9.65 9.81
C ASN A 29 -7.89 10.23 8.51
N PHE A 30 -6.73 9.72 8.07
CA PHE A 30 -6.05 10.14 6.85
C PHE A 30 -5.57 11.61 6.90
N LEU A 31 -5.04 12.02 8.05
CA LEU A 31 -4.57 13.38 8.34
C LEU A 31 -3.05 13.43 8.59
N GLY A 32 -2.48 14.62 8.67
CA GLY A 32 -1.05 14.81 8.91
C GLY A 32 -0.21 14.65 7.64
N LEU A 33 1.06 14.28 7.81
CA LEU A 33 1.97 14.06 6.69
C LEU A 33 1.57 12.82 5.91
N LYS A 34 1.62 12.91 4.57
CA LYS A 34 1.24 11.81 3.68
C LYS A 34 2.44 11.27 2.91
N HIS A 35 2.55 9.95 2.84
CA HIS A 35 3.48 9.25 1.94
C HIS A 35 2.74 8.28 1.04
N THR A 36 3.03 8.34 -0.27
CA THR A 36 2.53 7.35 -1.24
C THR A 36 3.54 6.20 -1.35
N GLY A 37 3.13 5.02 -0.92
CA GLY A 37 3.91 3.79 -1.07
C GLY A 37 3.86 3.27 -2.51
N GLN A 38 4.98 3.37 -3.20
CA GLN A 38 5.17 2.86 -4.56
C GLN A 38 5.94 1.53 -4.55
N GLY A 39 5.53 0.55 -5.35
CA GLY A 39 6.23 -0.72 -5.46
C GLY A 39 5.59 -1.71 -6.41
N ASN A 40 6.10 -2.94 -6.42
CA ASN A 40 5.48 -4.06 -7.12
C ASN A 40 4.49 -4.78 -6.19
N VAL A 41 3.45 -5.36 -6.78
CA VAL A 41 2.50 -6.18 -6.01
C VAL A 41 3.24 -7.36 -5.39
N GLY A 42 3.07 -7.55 -4.09
CA GLY A 42 3.67 -8.63 -3.33
C GLY A 42 5.07 -8.33 -2.79
N GLU A 43 5.69 -7.23 -3.22
CA GLU A 43 6.98 -6.75 -2.73
C GLU A 43 6.84 -6.26 -1.29
N CYS A 44 7.82 -6.62 -0.45
CA CYS A 44 7.94 -6.07 0.89
C CYS A 44 8.78 -4.79 0.86
N LYS A 45 8.33 -3.74 1.56
CA LYS A 45 9.05 -2.47 1.66
C LYS A 45 9.07 -1.96 3.08
N ASN A 46 10.17 -1.31 3.46
CA ASN A 46 10.27 -0.58 4.72
C ASN A 46 9.64 0.80 4.57
N LEU A 47 9.09 1.32 5.67
CA LEU A 47 8.63 2.70 5.72
C LEU A 47 9.84 3.63 5.72
N PRO A 48 9.77 4.78 5.01
CA PRO A 48 10.84 5.78 5.05
C PRO A 48 10.92 6.43 6.44
N GLY A 49 12.06 7.05 6.77
CA GLY A 49 12.37 7.53 8.12
C GLY A 49 11.30 8.41 8.77
N ASP A 50 10.68 9.33 8.02
CA ASP A 50 9.63 10.22 8.57
C ASP A 50 8.28 9.51 8.85
N PHE A 51 8.14 8.26 8.42
CA PHE A 51 6.92 7.45 8.54
C PHE A 51 7.14 6.15 9.32
N ASN A 52 8.39 5.69 9.46
CA ASN A 52 8.76 4.54 10.28
C ASN A 52 8.39 4.81 11.73
N ASP A 53 7.59 3.92 12.34
CA ASP A 53 7.08 4.06 13.71
C ASP A 53 6.26 5.35 13.94
N ARG A 54 5.61 5.86 12.90
CA ARG A 54 4.88 7.13 12.96
C ARG A 54 3.54 7.15 12.25
N ILE A 55 3.15 6.06 11.60
CA ILE A 55 1.87 5.99 10.87
C ILE A 55 0.73 5.57 11.78
N SER A 56 -0.38 6.28 11.67
CA SER A 56 -1.61 6.06 12.43
C SER A 56 -2.81 5.74 11.54
N SER A 57 -2.72 5.97 10.23
CA SER A 57 -3.73 5.54 9.27
C SER A 57 -3.14 5.29 7.87
N ALA A 58 -3.84 4.47 7.09
CA ALA A 58 -3.43 4.12 5.74
C ALA A 58 -4.62 3.70 4.89
N LYS A 59 -4.50 3.87 3.57
CA LYS A 59 -5.53 3.50 2.61
C LYS A 59 -4.90 2.85 1.39
N ALA A 60 -5.27 1.60 1.14
CA ALA A 60 -4.84 0.92 -0.08
C ALA A 60 -5.47 1.58 -1.30
N ARG A 61 -4.77 1.56 -2.44
CA ARG A 61 -5.36 1.88 -3.74
C ARG A 61 -6.40 0.82 -4.10
N SER A 62 -7.36 1.18 -4.96
CA SER A 62 -8.43 0.26 -5.37
C SER A 62 -7.86 -1.03 -5.99
N GLY A 63 -8.43 -2.18 -5.61
CA GLY A 63 -7.98 -3.50 -6.06
C GLY A 63 -6.78 -4.07 -5.31
N TYR A 64 -6.40 -3.47 -4.18
CA TYR A 64 -5.33 -3.98 -3.31
C TYR A 64 -5.77 -4.11 -1.86
N ARG A 65 -5.15 -5.08 -1.18
CA ARG A 65 -5.14 -5.21 0.27
C ARG A 65 -3.71 -5.09 0.75
N CYS A 66 -3.47 -4.21 1.70
CA CYS A 66 -2.14 -3.94 2.23
C CYS A 66 -2.05 -4.39 3.68
N THR A 67 -0.87 -4.81 4.09
CA THR A 67 -0.57 -5.17 5.48
C THR A 67 0.65 -4.39 5.93
N VAL A 68 0.62 -3.92 7.17
CA VAL A 68 1.76 -3.31 7.86
C VAL A 68 2.22 -4.19 9.02
N TRP A 69 3.51 -4.13 9.33
CA TRP A 69 4.15 -4.84 10.45
C TRP A 69 4.99 -3.89 11.29
N ILE A 70 5.12 -4.22 12.58
CA ILE A 70 5.97 -3.49 13.51
C ILE A 70 7.43 -3.58 13.10
N ASP A 71 7.88 -4.76 12.68
CA ASP A 71 9.26 -4.96 12.27
C ASP A 71 9.50 -4.51 10.83
N ALA A 72 10.74 -4.18 10.53
CA ALA A 72 11.21 -4.03 9.15
C ALA A 72 11.14 -5.37 8.38
N ASN A 73 11.21 -5.27 7.05
CA ASN A 73 11.31 -6.38 6.10
C ASN A 73 10.12 -7.35 6.13
N CYS A 74 8.93 -6.87 6.53
CA CYS A 74 7.68 -7.62 6.58
C CYS A 74 7.85 -8.97 7.24
N ASN A 75 8.45 -8.98 8.43
CA ASN A 75 8.65 -10.20 9.22
C ASN A 75 7.30 -10.88 9.47
N THR A 76 6.91 -11.81 8.60
CA THR A 76 5.58 -12.45 8.61
C THR A 76 5.38 -13.36 9.81
N GLY A 77 6.40 -13.56 10.65
CA GLY A 77 6.28 -14.24 11.94
C GLY A 77 5.56 -13.41 13.02
N THR A 78 5.35 -12.10 12.80
CA THR A 78 4.58 -11.24 13.70
C THR A 78 3.20 -10.90 13.14
N THR A 79 2.25 -10.59 14.03
CA THR A 79 0.90 -10.19 13.63
C THR A 79 0.95 -8.86 12.85
N GLY A 80 0.55 -8.90 11.59
CA GLY A 80 0.39 -7.71 10.76
C GLY A 80 -1.05 -7.17 10.81
N TYR A 81 -1.22 -5.87 10.58
CA TYR A 81 -2.53 -5.25 10.42
C TYR A 81 -2.84 -5.04 8.94
N SER A 82 -3.92 -5.67 8.46
CA SER A 82 -4.34 -5.58 7.06
C SER A 82 -5.51 -4.61 6.88
N PHE A 83 -5.45 -3.81 5.82
CA PHE A 83 -6.46 -2.83 5.44
C PHE A 83 -6.59 -2.73 3.91
N ASP A 84 -7.66 -2.09 3.48
CA ASP A 84 -8.01 -1.86 2.07
C ASP A 84 -8.54 -0.41 1.88
N THR A 85 -9.41 -0.17 0.90
CA THR A 85 -10.01 1.16 0.66
C THR A 85 -11.05 1.56 1.72
N SER A 86 -11.63 0.58 2.42
CA SER A 86 -12.76 0.74 3.35
C SER A 86 -12.36 0.72 4.82
N SER A 87 -11.09 0.39 5.10
CA SER A 87 -10.52 0.23 6.44
C SER A 87 -9.22 1.04 6.58
N GLY A 88 -8.58 0.97 7.75
CA GLY A 88 -7.30 1.65 7.99
C GLY A 88 -7.39 3.14 8.32
N SER A 89 -8.59 3.69 8.55
CA SER A 89 -8.76 5.08 9.01
C SER A 89 -8.15 5.34 10.39
N SER A 90 -8.00 4.31 11.23
CA SER A 90 -7.27 4.41 12.48
C SER A 90 -6.65 3.05 12.80
N PHE A 91 -5.36 3.07 13.08
CA PHE A 91 -4.64 1.86 13.45
C PHE A 91 -4.94 1.46 14.90
N PRO A 92 -5.05 0.15 15.17
CA PRO A 92 -5.13 -0.34 16.55
C PRO A 92 -3.94 0.13 17.39
N GLY A 93 -4.14 0.39 18.68
CA GLY A 93 -3.08 0.93 19.55
C GLY A 93 -1.81 0.06 19.68
N TRP A 94 -1.87 -1.22 19.32
CA TRP A 94 -0.70 -2.09 19.32
C TRP A 94 0.23 -1.84 18.12
N ILE A 95 -0.25 -1.23 17.02
CA ILE A 95 0.53 -0.93 15.80
C ILE A 95 0.56 0.56 15.42
N ASN A 96 -0.33 1.37 16.01
CA ASN A 96 -0.30 2.83 15.87
C ASN A 96 1.08 3.39 16.27
N ASP A 97 1.69 4.18 15.39
CA ASP A 97 3.04 4.75 15.57
C ASP A 97 4.13 3.70 15.85
N LYS A 98 3.98 2.50 15.28
CA LYS A 98 4.92 1.39 15.49
C LYS A 98 5.21 0.58 14.24
N ALA A 99 4.50 0.82 13.15
CA ALA A 99 4.74 0.09 11.92
C ALA A 99 6.06 0.54 11.27
N SER A 100 6.87 -0.42 10.82
CA SER A 100 8.14 -0.17 10.11
C SER A 100 8.18 -0.77 8.71
N SER A 101 7.24 -1.65 8.33
CA SER A 101 7.19 -2.20 6.97
C SER A 101 5.78 -2.49 6.47
N TRP A 102 5.67 -2.65 5.16
CA TRP A 102 4.41 -2.88 4.47
C TRP A 102 4.55 -3.73 3.21
N LYS A 103 3.44 -4.35 2.82
CA LYS A 103 3.28 -5.11 1.57
C LYS A 103 1.84 -5.02 1.12
N CYS A 104 1.63 -4.88 -0.19
CA CYS A 104 0.30 -4.92 -0.79
C CYS A 104 0.16 -6.08 -1.76
N VAL A 105 -0.98 -6.76 -1.73
CA VAL A 105 -1.36 -7.83 -2.66
C VAL A 105 -2.66 -7.45 -3.37
N ARG A 106 -3.00 -8.15 -4.46
CA ARG A 106 -4.33 -8.00 -5.09
C ARG A 106 -5.41 -8.45 -4.10
N ALA A 107 -6.50 -7.70 -4.04
CA ALA A 107 -7.70 -8.03 -3.26
C ALA A 107 -8.73 -8.75 -4.14
#